data_AF-A0AAU1U8S3-F1
#
_entry.id   AF-A0AAU1U8S3-F1
#
_cell.length_a   1.000
_cell.length_b   1.000
_cell.length_c   1.000
_cell.angle_alpha   90.00
_cell.angle_beta   90.00
_cell.angle_gamma   90.00
#
_symmetry.space_group_name_H-M   'P 1'
#
loop_
_entity.id
_entity.type
_entity.pdbx_description
1 polymer ?
#
loop_
_entity_poly.entity_id
_entity_poly.type
_entity_poly.pdbx_seq_one_letter_code
_entity_poly.pdbx_strand_id
1 'polypeptide(L)'
;MKSTARGTLAVLAGCLAAAGAGAAPAAAGEQVPVAVPLTGVENALHVKAPELSTGVPIPVPGGPDAPRFVAGRMLPEPLLPAVPLSSELPDTRVEAPLSQVTGDHKIDHLGLTTAGSDVRTATPGASVNPPLTGPIGDRFGLPGVALPEAGLVTPLLTTAPGAALDIA
;
A
#
# COMPACT_ATOMS: atom_id res chain seq x y z
N MET A 1 18.35 55.79 -2.52
CA MET A 1 17.29 54.87 -2.05
C MET A 1 16.60 54.27 -3.27
N LYS A 2 16.83 52.98 -3.62
CA LYS A 2 16.12 52.16 -4.65
C LYS A 2 16.91 50.86 -4.91
N SER A 3 17.00 49.95 -3.93
CA SER A 3 17.55 48.60 -4.14
C SER A 3 16.72 47.50 -3.47
N THR A 4 15.86 47.85 -2.53
CA THR A 4 15.08 46.91 -1.72
C THR A 4 13.86 46.34 -2.45
N ALA A 5 13.36 46.99 -3.51
CA ALA A 5 12.15 46.58 -4.21
C ALA A 5 12.34 45.42 -5.21
N ARG A 6 13.58 45.16 -5.67
CA ARG A 6 13.87 44.08 -6.63
C ARG A 6 14.09 42.73 -5.95
N GLY A 7 14.65 42.73 -4.74
CA GLY A 7 14.87 41.50 -3.97
C GLY A 7 13.57 40.87 -3.45
N THR A 8 12.61 41.70 -3.01
CA THR A 8 11.32 41.22 -2.52
C THR A 8 10.46 40.60 -3.62
N LEU A 9 10.56 41.09 -4.85
CA LEU A 9 9.84 40.54 -6.00
C LEU A 9 10.42 39.19 -6.47
N ALA A 10 11.74 39.00 -6.38
CA ALA A 10 12.39 37.72 -6.68
C ALA A 10 12.06 36.65 -5.63
N VAL A 11 11.99 37.03 -4.34
CA VAL A 11 11.59 36.11 -3.26
C VAL A 11 10.11 35.74 -3.36
N LEU A 12 9.23 36.69 -3.67
CA LEU A 12 7.81 36.41 -3.90
C LEU A 12 7.59 35.53 -5.14
N ALA A 13 8.33 35.75 -6.23
CA ALA A 13 8.28 34.91 -7.42
C ALA A 13 8.79 33.48 -7.14
N GLY A 14 9.84 33.33 -6.32
CA GLY A 14 10.34 32.03 -5.86
C GLY A 14 9.34 31.28 -4.98
N CYS A 15 8.68 31.96 -4.05
CA CYS A 15 7.64 31.36 -3.20
C CYS A 15 6.37 30.99 -3.99
N LEU A 16 5.99 31.76 -5.00
CA LEU A 16 4.86 31.44 -5.87
C LEU A 16 5.18 30.27 -6.82
N ALA A 17 6.42 30.14 -7.29
CA ALA A 17 6.87 28.95 -8.04
C ALA A 17 6.89 27.69 -7.16
N ALA A 18 7.32 27.79 -5.90
CA ALA A 18 7.27 26.69 -4.94
C ALA A 18 5.83 26.32 -4.53
N ALA A 19 4.92 27.29 -4.46
CA ALA A 19 3.51 27.05 -4.18
C ALA A 19 2.74 26.48 -5.40
N GLY A 20 3.15 26.85 -6.62
CA GLY A 20 2.58 26.32 -7.87
C GLY A 20 3.03 24.88 -8.20
N ALA A 21 4.18 24.44 -7.67
CA ALA A 21 4.62 23.05 -7.77
C ALA A 21 3.89 22.10 -6.79
N GLY A 22 3.12 22.65 -5.83
CA GLY A 22 2.38 21.88 -4.82
C GLY A 22 0.87 21.77 -5.07
N ALA A 23 0.37 22.25 -6.21
CA ALA A 23 -1.06 22.28 -6.53
C ALA A 23 -1.37 21.64 -7.88
N ALA A 24 -0.87 20.40 -8.10
CA ALA A 24 -1.50 19.50 -9.05
C ALA A 24 -2.71 18.84 -8.36
N PRO A 25 -3.86 18.71 -9.03
CA PRO A 25 -5.01 18.00 -8.47
C PRO A 25 -4.60 16.56 -8.20
N ALA A 26 -5.15 15.98 -7.13
CA ALA A 26 -5.03 14.57 -6.78
C ALA A 26 -5.61 13.69 -7.90
N ALA A 27 -4.83 13.47 -8.95
CA ALA A 27 -4.94 12.30 -9.79
C ALA A 27 -4.46 11.12 -8.94
N ALA A 28 -5.27 10.08 -8.87
CA ALA A 28 -4.82 8.78 -8.37
C ALA A 28 -3.57 8.37 -9.17
N GLY A 29 -2.39 8.29 -8.52
CA GLY A 29 -1.22 7.65 -9.11
C GLY A 29 0.15 8.33 -8.96
N GLU A 30 0.35 9.39 -8.17
CA GLU A 30 1.71 9.90 -7.91
C GLU A 30 2.00 9.98 -6.42
N GLN A 31 2.62 8.92 -5.92
CA GLN A 31 3.08 8.83 -4.53
C GLN A 31 4.21 9.85 -4.31
N VAL A 32 4.07 10.72 -3.32
CA VAL A 32 5.13 11.68 -2.97
C VAL A 32 6.26 10.90 -2.27
N PRO A 33 7.48 10.86 -2.83
CA PRO A 33 8.58 10.13 -2.21
C PRO A 33 8.93 10.76 -0.86
N VAL A 34 9.02 9.93 0.19
CA VAL A 34 9.44 10.34 1.52
C VAL A 34 10.88 9.85 1.73
N ALA A 35 11.80 10.81 1.92
CA ALA A 35 13.16 10.51 2.31
C ALA A 35 13.20 10.01 3.77
N VAL A 36 13.80 8.85 3.98
CA VAL A 36 13.95 8.24 5.32
C VAL A 36 15.25 8.76 5.95
N PRO A 37 15.19 9.46 7.10
CA PRO A 37 16.37 10.02 7.74
C PRO A 37 17.19 8.91 8.41
N LEU A 38 18.28 8.47 7.77
CA LEU A 38 19.18 7.43 8.28
C LEU A 38 20.40 7.95 9.05
N THR A 39 20.43 9.25 9.38
CA THR A 39 21.53 9.89 10.14
C THR A 39 21.80 9.24 11.49
N GLY A 40 20.78 8.66 12.14
CA GLY A 40 20.97 7.91 13.38
C GLY A 40 21.84 6.65 13.20
N VAL A 41 21.71 5.97 12.05
CA VAL A 41 22.51 4.79 11.69
C VAL A 41 23.95 5.20 11.40
N GLU A 42 24.15 6.32 10.71
CA GLU A 42 25.48 6.89 10.44
C GLU A 42 26.24 7.16 11.74
N ASN A 43 25.58 7.83 12.70
CA ASN A 43 26.18 8.18 13.97
C ASN A 43 26.47 6.95 14.85
N ALA A 44 25.64 5.92 14.78
CA ALA A 44 25.84 4.70 15.57
C ALA A 44 26.96 3.82 15.00
N LEU A 45 26.97 3.63 13.67
CA LEU A 45 27.87 2.70 12.99
C LEU A 45 29.15 3.37 12.48
N HIS A 46 29.27 4.70 12.56
CA HIS A 46 30.41 5.48 12.06
C HIS A 46 30.75 5.20 10.58
N VAL A 47 29.72 4.90 9.78
CA VAL A 47 29.81 4.69 8.33
C VAL A 47 28.80 5.58 7.63
N LYS A 48 29.06 5.92 6.37
CA LYS A 48 28.09 6.66 5.53
C LYS A 48 26.87 5.76 5.27
N ALA A 49 25.67 6.23 5.58
CA ALA A 49 24.45 5.45 5.39
C ALA A 49 24.01 5.51 3.93
N PRO A 50 23.19 4.54 3.50
CA PRO A 50 22.48 4.67 2.24
C PRO A 50 21.47 5.82 2.30
N GLU A 51 21.18 6.41 1.15
CA GLU A 51 20.00 7.26 0.97
C GLU A 51 18.81 6.35 0.64
N LEU A 52 17.69 6.51 1.35
CA LEU A 52 16.47 5.75 1.15
C LEU A 52 15.31 6.72 0.92
N SER A 53 14.62 6.57 -0.21
CA SER A 53 13.41 7.30 -0.53
C SER A 53 12.32 6.32 -0.93
N THR A 54 11.15 6.41 -0.29
CA THR A 54 10.01 5.52 -0.55
C THR A 54 8.70 6.26 -0.32
N GLY A 55 7.68 5.95 -1.10
CA GLY A 55 6.31 6.46 -0.92
C GLY A 55 5.61 5.85 0.31
N VAL A 56 4.46 6.44 0.69
CA VAL A 56 3.60 5.89 1.76
C VAL A 56 2.42 5.15 1.12
N PRO A 57 2.25 3.83 1.38
CA PRO A 57 1.11 3.09 0.84
C PRO A 57 -0.19 3.55 1.53
N ILE A 58 -1.20 3.85 0.74
CA ILE A 58 -2.53 4.23 1.23
C ILE A 58 -3.53 3.15 0.85
N PRO A 59 -3.98 2.30 1.80
CA PRO A 59 -5.00 1.30 1.50
C PRO A 59 -6.37 1.97 1.31
N VAL A 60 -7.02 1.63 0.21
CA VAL A 60 -8.37 2.09 -0.16
C VAL A 60 -9.32 0.89 -0.10
N PRO A 61 -10.35 0.93 0.77
CA PRO A 61 -11.35 -0.12 0.82
C PRO A 61 -12.34 -0.02 -0.35
N GLY A 62 -12.64 -1.17 -0.93
CA GLY A 62 -13.71 -1.36 -1.91
C GLY A 62 -15.05 -1.74 -1.28
N GLY A 63 -16.02 -2.08 -2.12
CA GLY A 63 -17.32 -2.59 -1.67
C GLY A 63 -17.24 -4.08 -1.29
N PRO A 64 -17.84 -4.51 -0.16
CA PRO A 64 -17.94 -5.93 0.18
C PRO A 64 -18.88 -6.66 -0.79
N ASP A 65 -18.62 -7.97 -0.97
CA ASP A 65 -19.56 -8.85 -1.65
C ASP A 65 -20.87 -8.96 -0.84
N ALA A 66 -22.01 -8.88 -1.54
CA ALA A 66 -23.31 -8.98 -0.88
C ALA A 66 -23.57 -10.40 -0.38
N PRO A 67 -24.19 -10.56 0.81
CA PRO A 67 -24.60 -11.86 1.30
C PRO A 67 -25.65 -12.47 0.37
N ARG A 68 -25.47 -13.75 -0.01
CA ARG A 68 -26.42 -14.48 -0.85
C ARG A 68 -27.08 -15.60 -0.06
N PHE A 69 -28.36 -15.83 -0.35
CA PHE A 69 -29.06 -16.97 0.20
C PHE A 69 -28.53 -18.27 -0.43
N VAL A 70 -28.24 -19.27 0.41
CA VAL A 70 -27.76 -20.58 -0.02
C VAL A 70 -28.83 -21.61 0.31
N ALA A 71 -29.28 -22.35 -0.71
CA ALA A 71 -30.29 -23.38 -0.53
C ALA A 71 -29.84 -24.41 0.51
N GLY A 72 -30.74 -24.75 1.42
CA GLY A 72 -30.48 -25.70 2.51
C GLY A 72 -29.82 -25.08 3.75
N ARG A 73 -29.30 -23.85 3.69
CA ARG A 73 -28.79 -23.12 4.86
C ARG A 73 -29.82 -22.16 5.42
N MET A 74 -29.73 -21.92 6.73
CA MET A 74 -30.60 -20.98 7.44
C MET A 74 -30.10 -19.55 7.27
N LEU A 75 -28.78 -19.35 7.39
CA LEU A 75 -28.14 -18.04 7.25
C LEU A 75 -27.56 -17.84 5.84
N PRO A 76 -27.55 -16.60 5.33
CA PRO A 76 -26.90 -16.28 4.07
C PRO A 76 -25.37 -16.38 4.19
N GLU A 77 -24.71 -16.53 3.05
CA GLU A 77 -23.26 -16.66 2.98
C GLU A 77 -22.66 -15.64 2.00
N PRO A 78 -21.56 -14.95 2.38
CA PRO A 78 -20.94 -14.95 3.71
C PRO A 78 -21.77 -14.18 4.75
N LEU A 79 -21.64 -14.55 6.03
CA LEU A 79 -22.28 -13.81 7.14
C LEU A 79 -21.49 -12.53 7.47
N LEU A 80 -20.16 -12.66 7.47
CA LEU A 80 -19.22 -11.54 7.49
C LEU A 80 -18.56 -11.47 6.10
N PRO A 81 -18.93 -10.52 5.23
CA PRO A 81 -18.36 -10.44 3.90
C PRO A 81 -16.89 -10.00 3.93
N ALA A 82 -16.11 -10.53 3.00
CA ALA A 82 -14.77 -10.02 2.73
C ALA A 82 -14.87 -8.64 2.07
N VAL A 83 -14.02 -7.70 2.50
CA VAL A 83 -13.92 -6.36 1.94
C VAL A 83 -12.66 -6.29 1.09
N PRO A 84 -12.76 -6.09 -0.23
CA PRO A 84 -11.61 -5.85 -1.09
C PRO A 84 -10.83 -4.61 -0.62
N LEU A 85 -9.51 -4.70 -0.65
CA LEU A 85 -8.58 -3.62 -0.32
C LEU A 85 -7.61 -3.47 -1.49
N SER A 86 -7.56 -2.27 -2.07
CA SER A 86 -6.51 -1.89 -3.03
C SER A 86 -5.50 -1.00 -2.33
N SER A 87 -4.22 -1.25 -2.54
CA SER A 87 -3.11 -0.42 -2.12
C SER A 87 -2.08 -0.45 -3.23
N GLU A 88 -0.97 0.26 -3.04
CA GLU A 88 0.19 0.18 -3.92
C GLU A 88 1.43 -0.14 -3.09
N LEU A 89 2.37 -0.86 -3.69
CA LEU A 89 3.76 -0.87 -3.24
C LEU A 89 4.43 0.38 -3.81
N PRO A 90 5.12 1.16 -2.98
CA PRO A 90 5.70 2.40 -3.42
C PRO A 90 6.95 2.24 -4.28
N ASP A 91 7.15 3.21 -5.17
CA ASP A 91 8.46 3.45 -5.76
C ASP A 91 9.48 3.61 -4.63
N THR A 92 10.55 2.82 -4.69
CA THR A 92 11.61 2.86 -3.68
C THR A 92 12.95 2.97 -4.36
N ARG A 93 13.75 3.92 -3.89
CA ARG A 93 15.14 4.12 -4.31
C ARG A 93 16.03 3.99 -3.09
N VAL A 94 17.04 3.15 -3.21
CA VAL A 94 18.12 2.99 -2.24
C VAL A 94 19.43 3.26 -2.95
N GLU A 95 20.25 4.15 -2.40
CA GLU A 95 21.59 4.39 -2.89
C GLU A 95 22.58 4.19 -1.75
N ALA A 96 23.36 3.11 -1.84
CA ALA A 96 24.38 2.80 -0.86
C ALA A 96 25.76 3.27 -1.36
N PRO A 97 26.50 4.06 -0.57
CA PRO A 97 27.88 4.41 -0.89
C PRO A 97 28.77 3.18 -0.73
N LEU A 98 29.50 2.81 -1.78
CA LEU A 98 30.48 1.73 -1.73
C LEU A 98 31.84 2.31 -1.31
N SER A 99 32.06 2.43 0.00
CA SER A 99 33.33 2.96 0.52
C SER A 99 34.43 1.88 0.48
N GLN A 100 35.37 1.96 -0.47
CA GLN A 100 36.71 1.31 -0.49
C GLN A 100 36.81 -0.23 -0.30
N VAL A 101 35.73 -0.96 0.04
CA VAL A 101 35.78 -2.41 0.35
C VAL A 101 36.19 -3.24 -0.87
N THR A 102 35.89 -2.77 -2.08
CA THR A 102 36.19 -3.48 -3.33
C THR A 102 37.60 -3.17 -3.85
N GLY A 103 38.32 -2.15 -3.33
CA GLY A 103 39.64 -1.75 -3.82
C GLY A 103 39.66 -1.10 -5.22
N ASP A 104 38.61 -1.27 -6.02
CA ASP A 104 38.43 -0.63 -7.32
C ASP A 104 37.78 0.76 -7.19
N HIS A 105 38.51 1.81 -7.56
CA HIS A 105 38.05 3.22 -7.53
C HIS A 105 37.12 3.59 -8.70
N LYS A 106 36.45 2.61 -9.33
CA LYS A 106 35.60 2.83 -10.51
C LYS A 106 34.11 2.75 -10.21
N ILE A 107 33.72 2.30 -9.02
CA ILE A 107 32.32 2.14 -8.62
C ILE A 107 32.18 2.80 -7.26
N ASP A 108 31.42 3.88 -7.22
CA ASP A 108 31.24 4.71 -6.03
C ASP A 108 29.92 4.38 -5.30
N HIS A 109 28.93 3.87 -6.03
CA HIS A 109 27.57 3.66 -5.51
C HIS A 109 26.93 2.35 -6.02
N LEU A 110 26.13 1.75 -5.14
CA LEU A 110 25.19 0.68 -5.46
C LEU A 110 23.77 1.24 -5.38
N GLY A 111 23.06 1.22 -6.51
CA GLY A 111 21.67 1.63 -6.61
C GLY A 111 20.72 0.44 -6.63
N LEU A 112 19.63 0.54 -5.87
CA LEU A 112 18.47 -0.33 -6.00
C LEU A 112 17.25 0.55 -6.26
N THR A 113 16.55 0.28 -7.34
CA THR A 113 15.28 0.94 -7.67
C THR A 113 14.18 -0.11 -7.78
N THR A 114 13.05 0.13 -7.16
CA THR A 114 11.84 -0.68 -7.31
C THR A 114 10.75 0.21 -7.88
N ALA A 115 10.16 -0.20 -8.99
CA ALA A 115 9.00 0.49 -9.52
C ALA A 115 7.76 0.17 -8.67
N GLY A 116 6.89 1.17 -8.53
CA GLY A 116 5.61 1.03 -7.86
C GLY A 116 4.77 -0.07 -8.52
N SER A 117 4.01 -0.79 -7.71
CA SER A 117 3.14 -1.86 -8.22
C SER A 117 1.85 -1.96 -7.42
N ASP A 118 0.75 -2.30 -8.10
CA ASP A 118 -0.52 -2.50 -7.44
C ASP A 118 -0.47 -3.66 -6.42
N VAL A 119 -1.16 -3.47 -5.31
CA VAL A 119 -1.46 -4.50 -4.32
C VAL A 119 -2.96 -4.66 -4.19
N ARG A 120 -3.45 -5.86 -4.45
CA ARG A 120 -4.85 -6.22 -4.22
C ARG A 120 -4.92 -7.27 -3.15
N THR A 121 -5.76 -7.02 -2.15
CA THR A 121 -6.06 -7.99 -1.09
C THR A 121 -7.52 -7.88 -0.67
N ALA A 122 -7.95 -8.70 0.28
CA ALA A 122 -9.27 -8.61 0.89
C ALA A 122 -9.19 -8.93 2.38
N THR A 123 -10.05 -8.32 3.19
CA THR A 123 -10.20 -8.71 4.60
C THR A 123 -10.69 -10.16 4.70
N PRO A 124 -10.41 -10.87 5.80
CA PRO A 124 -11.03 -12.17 6.04
C PRO A 124 -12.55 -12.06 6.01
N GLY A 125 -13.21 -13.02 5.39
CA GLY A 125 -14.66 -13.24 5.47
C GLY A 125 -14.98 -14.42 6.38
N ALA A 126 -16.22 -14.52 6.86
CA ALA A 126 -16.65 -15.65 7.67
C ALA A 126 -18.10 -16.06 7.38
N SER A 127 -18.38 -17.35 7.58
CA SER A 127 -19.71 -17.94 7.45
C SER A 127 -19.98 -18.82 8.67
N VAL A 128 -21.20 -18.73 9.21
CA VAL A 128 -21.67 -19.63 10.27
C VAL A 128 -23.08 -20.06 9.87
N ASN A 129 -23.39 -21.34 9.99
CA ASN A 129 -24.74 -21.85 9.89
C ASN A 129 -25.12 -22.56 11.20
N PRO A 130 -26.27 -22.21 11.81
CA PRO A 130 -26.76 -22.91 13.00
C PRO A 130 -27.10 -24.38 12.67
N PRO A 131 -27.39 -25.23 13.67
CA PRO A 131 -27.80 -26.63 13.45
C PRO A 131 -29.22 -26.78 12.88
N LEU A 132 -29.59 -25.91 11.94
CA LEU A 132 -30.88 -25.84 11.27
C LEU A 132 -30.67 -25.68 9.76
N THR A 133 -31.53 -26.31 8.98
CA THR A 133 -31.60 -26.06 7.54
C THR A 133 -32.30 -24.74 7.23
N GLY A 134 -32.25 -24.31 5.97
CA GLY A 134 -33.20 -23.34 5.44
C GLY A 134 -34.66 -23.84 5.45
N PRO A 135 -35.64 -22.96 5.17
CA PRO A 135 -37.05 -23.31 5.14
C PRO A 135 -37.34 -24.37 4.07
N ILE A 136 -38.15 -25.37 4.41
CA ILE A 136 -38.46 -26.52 3.53
C ILE A 136 -39.94 -26.48 3.11
N GLY A 137 -40.19 -26.48 1.80
CA GLY A 137 -41.54 -26.29 1.24
C GLY A 137 -42.55 -27.38 1.60
N ASP A 138 -42.11 -28.64 1.66
CA ASP A 138 -42.94 -29.80 2.04
C ASP A 138 -43.20 -29.89 3.56
N ARG A 139 -42.60 -28.99 4.35
CA ARG A 139 -42.82 -28.85 5.80
C ARG A 139 -43.40 -27.49 6.18
N PHE A 140 -44.17 -26.86 5.29
CA PHE A 140 -44.77 -25.53 5.53
C PHE A 140 -43.72 -24.46 5.90
N GLY A 141 -42.50 -24.59 5.39
CA GLY A 141 -41.39 -23.69 5.70
C GLY A 141 -40.64 -23.98 7.01
N LEU A 142 -41.03 -25.02 7.76
CA LEU A 142 -40.31 -25.41 8.98
C LEU A 142 -38.91 -25.94 8.65
N PRO A 143 -37.85 -25.46 9.34
CA PRO A 143 -36.50 -25.96 9.14
C PRO A 143 -36.33 -27.38 9.72
N GLY A 144 -35.43 -28.15 9.10
CA GLY A 144 -34.92 -29.41 9.63
C GLY A 144 -33.70 -29.21 10.52
N VAL A 145 -33.20 -30.30 11.11
CA VAL A 145 -31.95 -30.32 11.86
C VAL A 145 -30.79 -30.56 10.90
N ALA A 146 -29.71 -29.79 11.07
CA ALA A 146 -28.45 -29.94 10.34
C ALA A 146 -27.27 -29.92 11.30
N LEU A 147 -26.08 -30.32 10.83
CA LEU A 147 -24.85 -30.08 11.59
C LEU A 147 -24.53 -28.59 11.58
N PRO A 148 -23.96 -28.04 12.68
CA PRO A 148 -23.46 -26.67 12.67
C PRO A 148 -22.24 -26.58 11.74
N GLU A 149 -22.17 -25.51 10.96
CA GLU A 149 -21.07 -25.26 10.03
C GLU A 149 -20.44 -23.90 10.31
N ALA A 150 -19.11 -23.82 10.21
CA ALA A 150 -18.37 -22.58 10.33
C ALA A 150 -17.24 -22.57 9.29
N GLY A 151 -17.01 -21.42 8.69
CA GLY A 151 -16.00 -21.23 7.64
C GLY A 151 -15.34 -19.86 7.74
N LEU A 152 -14.06 -19.81 7.38
CA LEU A 152 -13.28 -18.58 7.27
C LEU A 152 -12.72 -18.49 5.85
N VAL A 153 -12.91 -17.34 5.21
CA VAL A 153 -12.32 -17.02 3.92
C VAL A 153 -10.97 -16.35 4.18
N THR A 154 -9.91 -16.96 3.68
CA THR A 154 -8.55 -16.43 3.83
C THR A 154 -8.31 -15.27 2.86
N PRO A 155 -7.61 -14.20 3.27
CA PRO A 155 -7.16 -13.14 2.38
C PRO A 155 -6.32 -13.69 1.22
N LEU A 156 -6.59 -13.22 0.00
CA LEU A 156 -5.72 -13.44 -1.15
C LEU A 156 -4.89 -12.18 -1.38
N LEU A 157 -3.56 -12.27 -1.40
CA LEU A 157 -2.68 -11.16 -1.75
C LEU A 157 -2.18 -11.31 -3.19
N THR A 158 -2.43 -10.30 -4.02
CA THR A 158 -1.95 -10.24 -5.41
C THR A 158 -1.12 -8.98 -5.62
N THR A 159 0.10 -9.14 -6.11
CA THR A 159 1.02 -8.05 -6.45
C THR A 159 2.07 -8.56 -7.45
N ALA A 160 2.75 -7.64 -8.15
CA ALA A 160 3.80 -7.95 -9.11
C ALA A 160 5.01 -7.03 -8.91
N PRO A 161 5.74 -7.17 -7.79
CA PRO A 161 6.87 -6.30 -7.48
C PRO A 161 8.04 -6.54 -8.45
N GLY A 162 8.70 -5.46 -8.84
CA GLY A 162 9.91 -5.47 -9.65
C GLY A 162 11.04 -4.68 -8.99
N ALA A 163 12.28 -5.09 -9.24
CA ALA A 163 13.47 -4.40 -8.76
C ALA A 163 14.56 -4.40 -9.83
N ALA A 164 15.26 -3.29 -9.96
CA ALA A 164 16.44 -3.12 -10.79
C ALA A 164 17.62 -2.71 -9.91
N LEU A 165 18.75 -3.38 -10.13
CA LEU A 165 20.01 -3.08 -9.47
C LEU A 165 20.91 -2.35 -10.48
N ASP A 166 21.59 -1.31 -10.02
CA ASP A 166 22.54 -0.54 -10.81
C ASP A 166 23.83 -0.29 -10.01
N ILE A 167 24.94 -0.09 -10.73
CA ILE A 167 26.24 0.26 -10.17
C ILE A 167 26.79 1.45 -10.95
N ALA A 168 27.22 2.49 -10.22
CA ALA A 168 27.78 3.71 -10.80
C ALA A 168 29.07 4.11 -10.09
#